data_AF-A0AAW1BIC0-F1
#
_entry.id   AF-A0AAW1BIC0-F1
#
_cell.length_a   1.000
_cell.length_b   1.000
_cell.length_c   1.000
_cell.angle_alpha   90.00
_cell.angle_beta   90.00
_cell.angle_gamma   90.00
#
_symmetry.space_group_name_H-M   'P 1'
#
loop_
_entity.id
_entity.type
_entity.pdbx_description
1 polymer ?
#
loop_
_entity_poly.entity_id
_entity_poly.type
_entity_poly.pdbx_seq_one_letter_code
_entity_poly.pdbx_strand_id
1 'polypeptide(L)'
;FSADGCTDWSVDYKKYQVLVGEPVRIKCALFYGYIRANYTIAQSAGLSLMWYKSSGPGDFEEPIAFDGNRMSKEEDAIWFRPTLAQDSGLYACVIRYVLTFFISKKYINSIYLLFILLSKSFCLQTDFKQKLSL
;
A
#
# COMPACT_ATOMS: atom_id res chain seq x y z
N PHE A 1 -15.14 -14.98 6.73
CA PHE A 1 -14.97 -13.61 7.24
C PHE A 1 -14.19 -12.85 6.18
N SER A 2 -14.89 -12.13 5.30
CA SER A 2 -14.25 -11.19 4.39
C SER A 2 -13.82 -10.01 5.26
N ALA A 3 -12.58 -9.55 5.20
CA ALA A 3 -12.20 -8.29 5.85
C ALA A 3 -12.95 -7.17 5.12
N ASP A 4 -14.13 -6.85 5.64
CA ASP A 4 -15.17 -6.07 5.00
C ASP A 4 -14.67 -4.67 4.60
N GLY A 5 -14.69 -4.38 3.30
CA GLY A 5 -14.71 -3.00 2.80
C GLY A 5 -13.60 -2.60 1.83
N CYS A 6 -12.81 -3.53 1.29
CA CYS A 6 -11.79 -3.22 0.29
C CYS A 6 -12.05 -3.92 -1.06
N THR A 7 -11.87 -3.22 -2.18
CA THR A 7 -11.74 -3.83 -3.51
C THR A 7 -10.37 -4.48 -3.57
N ASP A 8 -10.35 -5.79 -3.33
CA ASP A 8 -9.14 -6.60 -3.40
C ASP A 8 -8.80 -6.91 -4.86
N TRP A 9 -7.67 -6.39 -5.33
CA TRP A 9 -7.10 -6.69 -6.64
C TRP A 9 -6.15 -7.91 -6.59
N SER A 10 -6.15 -8.65 -5.49
CA SER A 10 -5.29 -9.81 -5.23
C SER A 10 -3.81 -9.42 -5.28
N VAL A 11 -2.94 -10.26 -5.86
CA VAL A 11 -1.50 -10.04 -5.91
C VAL A 11 -1.10 -9.42 -7.24
N ASP A 12 -0.35 -8.32 -7.18
CA ASP A 12 0.22 -7.65 -8.34
C ASP A 12 1.16 -8.57 -9.12
N TYR A 13 1.18 -8.38 -10.45
CA TYR A 13 2.03 -9.18 -11.33
C TYR A 13 3.53 -8.91 -11.11
N LYS A 14 3.88 -7.73 -10.56
CA LYS A 14 5.27 -7.36 -10.28
C LYS A 14 5.75 -8.03 -8.99
N LYS A 15 6.81 -8.83 -9.12
CA LYS A 15 7.46 -9.50 -7.99
C LYS A 15 8.81 -8.86 -7.70
N TYR A 16 9.09 -8.64 -6.43
CA TYR A 16 10.36 -8.08 -5.97
C TYR A 16 11.25 -9.22 -5.48
N GLN A 17 12.39 -9.43 -6.13
CA GLN A 17 13.38 -10.44 -5.77
C GLN A 17 14.75 -9.79 -5.57
N VAL A 18 15.21 -9.73 -4.32
CA VAL A 18 16.44 -9.01 -3.95
C VAL A 18 17.30 -9.89 -3.03
N LEU A 19 18.63 -9.76 -3.14
CA LEU A 19 19.56 -10.49 -2.28
C LEU A 19 19.48 -9.99 -0.85
N VAL A 20 19.68 -10.89 0.12
CA VAL A 20 19.74 -10.52 1.54
C VAL A 20 20.85 -9.47 1.74
N GLY A 21 20.54 -8.37 2.42
CA GLY A 21 21.50 -7.28 2.67
C GLY A 21 21.43 -6.13 1.66
N GLU A 22 20.84 -6.34 0.48
CA GLU A 22 20.69 -5.28 -0.52
C GLU A 22 19.48 -4.39 -0.19
N PRO A 23 19.54 -3.07 -0.44
CA PRO A 23 18.40 -2.19 -0.22
C PRO A 23 17.31 -2.41 -1.28
N VAL A 24 16.04 -2.37 -0.86
CA VAL A 24 14.90 -2.44 -1.81
C VAL A 24 13.87 -1.35 -1.53
N ARG A 25 13.31 -0.81 -2.61
CA ARG A 25 12.15 0.10 -2.57
C ARG A 25 10.94 -0.60 -3.17
N ILE A 26 9.97 -0.96 -2.33
CA ILE A 26 8.70 -1.54 -2.75
C ILE A 26 7.69 -0.40 -2.91
N LYS A 27 7.15 -0.23 -4.12
CA LYS A 27 6.18 0.83 -4.43
C LYS A 27 4.78 0.24 -4.47
N CYS A 28 3.78 0.98 -4.03
CA CYS A 28 2.39 0.53 -4.12
C CYS A 28 1.92 0.55 -5.58
N ALA A 29 1.69 -0.63 -6.16
CA ALA A 29 1.31 -0.76 -7.56
C ALA A 29 -0.05 -0.13 -7.91
N LEU A 30 -0.92 0.16 -6.91
CA LEU A 30 -2.18 0.87 -7.13
C LEU A 30 -1.98 2.15 -7.96
N PHE A 31 -1.01 2.98 -7.57
CA PHE A 31 -0.71 4.26 -8.24
C PHE A 31 -0.11 4.11 -9.65
N TYR A 32 0.34 2.92 -10.03
CA TYR A 32 1.07 2.68 -11.29
C TYR A 32 0.25 1.92 -12.35
N GLY A 33 -1.00 1.55 -12.06
CA GLY A 33 -1.81 0.82 -13.04
C GLY A 33 -3.28 0.62 -12.68
N TYR A 34 -3.66 0.70 -11.40
CA TYR A 34 -5.01 0.36 -10.96
C TYR A 34 -5.88 1.60 -10.69
N ILE A 35 -5.29 2.68 -10.16
CA ILE A 35 -5.98 3.95 -9.94
C ILE A 35 -5.43 5.06 -10.83
N ARG A 36 -6.31 5.92 -11.33
CA ARG A 36 -5.95 7.11 -12.15
C ARG A 36 -5.59 8.31 -11.27
N ALA A 37 -4.74 8.10 -10.28
CA ALA A 37 -4.24 9.15 -9.40
C ALA A 37 -2.81 8.83 -8.97
N ASN A 38 -2.01 9.87 -8.70
CA ASN A 38 -0.68 9.74 -8.11
C ASN A 38 -0.76 9.94 -6.60
N TYR A 39 0.29 9.53 -5.87
CA TYR A 39 0.35 9.67 -4.41
C TYR A 39 0.11 11.10 -3.91
N THR A 40 0.69 12.10 -4.56
CA THR A 40 0.51 13.52 -4.19
C THR A 40 -0.94 14.00 -4.38
N ILE A 41 -1.59 13.56 -5.45
CA ILE A 41 -3.00 13.86 -5.73
C ILE A 41 -3.88 13.14 -4.70
N ALA A 42 -3.58 11.88 -4.40
CA ALA A 42 -4.30 11.11 -3.40
C ALA A 42 -4.19 11.75 -2.01
N GLN A 43 -2.97 12.12 -1.60
CA GLN A 43 -2.72 12.79 -0.32
C GLN A 43 -3.47 14.13 -0.22
N SER A 44 -3.43 14.95 -1.27
CA SER A 44 -4.17 16.22 -1.32
C SER A 44 -5.69 16.03 -1.37
N ALA A 45 -6.18 14.88 -1.85
CA ALA A 45 -7.58 14.48 -1.80
C ALA A 45 -8.00 13.87 -0.45
N GLY A 46 -7.10 13.80 0.54
CA GLY A 46 -7.39 13.26 1.87
C GLY A 46 -7.33 11.72 1.96
N LEU A 47 -6.65 11.07 1.01
CA LEU A 47 -6.38 9.64 1.07
C LEU A 47 -5.14 9.35 1.93
N SER A 48 -5.23 8.32 2.77
CA SER A 48 -4.13 7.76 3.53
C SER A 48 -3.75 6.39 2.98
N LEU A 49 -2.45 6.22 2.74
CA LEU A 49 -1.83 4.96 2.37
C LEU A 49 -1.38 4.22 3.63
N MET A 50 -1.90 3.01 3.82
CA MET A 50 -1.49 2.09 4.88
C MET A 50 -0.86 0.84 4.26
N TRP A 51 0.02 0.21 5.00
CA TRP A 51 0.73 -0.98 4.56
C TRP A 51 0.58 -2.09 5.56
N TYR A 52 0.34 -3.29 5.04
CA TYR A 52 0.21 -4.51 5.82
C TYR A 52 1.13 -5.58 5.23
N LYS A 53 1.60 -6.48 6.08
CA LYS A 53 2.41 -7.63 5.69
C LYS A 53 1.65 -8.90 6.04
N SER A 54 1.67 -9.87 5.12
CA SER A 54 1.26 -11.25 5.40
C SER A 54 2.36 -12.21 4.98
N SER A 55 2.44 -13.37 5.65
CA SER A 55 3.43 -14.40 5.35
C SER A 55 3.11 -15.15 4.05
N GLY A 56 1.85 -15.17 3.65
CA GLY A 56 1.36 -15.88 2.48
C GLY A 56 -0.09 -15.51 2.09
N PRO A 57 -0.57 -16.03 0.94
CA PRO A 57 -1.94 -15.77 0.48
C PRO A 57 -2.96 -16.40 1.44
N GLY A 58 -3.86 -15.58 1.98
CA GLY A 58 -4.87 -16.02 2.94
C GLY A 58 -4.42 -16.03 4.41
N ASP A 59 -3.16 -15.68 4.68
CA ASP A 59 -2.69 -15.40 6.04
C ASP A 59 -3.20 -14.05 6.55
N PHE A 60 -3.18 -13.87 7.87
CA PHE A 60 -3.60 -12.62 8.49
C PHE A 60 -2.66 -11.47 8.10
N GLU A 61 -3.25 -10.34 7.71
CA GLU A 61 -2.51 -9.13 7.35
C GLU A 61 -2.20 -8.31 8.61
N GLU A 62 -0.93 -8.19 8.95
CA GLU A 62 -0.47 -7.41 10.10
C GLU A 62 0.00 -6.02 9.69
N PRO A 63 -0.34 -4.96 10.44
CA PRO A 63 0.13 -3.61 10.14
C PRO A 63 1.64 -3.53 10.31
N ILE A 64 2.30 -2.86 9.37
CA ILE A 64 3.77 -2.74 9.38
C ILE A 64 4.19 -1.64 10.36
N ALA A 65 5.01 -1.99 11.35
CA ALA A 65 5.63 -1.03 12.26
C ALA A 65 6.92 -0.46 11.63
N PHE A 66 6.86 0.77 11.13
CA PHE A 66 8.02 1.46 10.56
C PHE A 66 8.96 1.94 11.66
N ASP A 67 10.22 1.49 11.63
CA ASP A 67 11.26 1.93 12.56
C ASP A 67 11.93 3.25 12.11
N GLY A 68 11.70 3.65 10.85
CA GLY A 68 12.25 4.88 10.25
C GLY A 68 13.75 4.82 9.93
N ASN A 69 14.46 3.78 10.36
CA ASN A 69 15.90 3.66 10.20
C ASN A 69 16.23 2.61 9.15
N ARG A 70 15.76 1.37 9.36
CA ARG A 70 15.93 0.26 8.43
C ARG A 70 14.74 0.15 7.50
N MET A 71 13.53 0.22 8.05
CA MET A 71 12.28 0.15 7.34
C MET A 71 11.53 1.48 7.48
N SER A 72 11.60 2.31 6.43
CA SER A 72 10.94 3.60 6.38
C SER A 72 9.82 3.61 5.33
N LYS A 73 8.70 4.26 5.68
CA LYS A 73 7.66 4.59 4.71
C LYS A 73 8.00 5.95 4.10
N GLU A 74 8.25 5.98 2.80
CA GLU A 74 8.51 7.21 2.04
C GLU A 74 7.52 7.31 0.88
N GLU A 75 6.70 8.36 0.88
CA GLU A 75 5.69 8.61 -0.15
C GLU A 75 4.75 7.40 -0.36
N ASP A 76 4.78 6.83 -1.57
CA ASP A 76 4.02 5.70 -2.06
C ASP A 76 4.73 4.35 -1.85
N ALA A 77 5.85 4.35 -1.12
CA ALA A 77 6.78 3.23 -1.08
C ALA A 77 7.27 2.91 0.34
N ILE A 78 7.70 1.67 0.52
CA ILE A 78 8.48 1.24 1.67
C ILE A 78 9.92 1.04 1.22
N TRP A 79 10.84 1.58 2.00
CA TRP A 79 12.26 1.33 1.87
C TRP A 79 12.75 0.34 2.91
N PHE A 80 13.57 -0.60 2.48
CA PHE A 80 14.34 -1.49 3.36
C PHE A 80 15.82 -1.23 3.12
N ARG A 81 16.54 -0.87 4.18
CA ARG A 81 17.96 -0.53 4.19
C ARG A 81 18.61 -1.03 5.48
N PRO A 82 19.16 -2.26 5.53
CA PRO A 82 19.13 -3.31 4.53
C PRO A 82 17.92 -4.26 4.63
N THR A 83 17.74 -5.12 3.64
CA THR A 83 16.77 -6.23 3.65
C THR A 83 17.27 -7.41 4.48
N LEU A 84 16.35 -8.09 5.20
CA LEU A 84 16.64 -9.25 6.07
C LEU A 84 15.79 -10.46 5.67
N ALA A 85 16.29 -11.69 5.72
CA ALA A 85 15.58 -12.91 5.26
C ALA A 85 14.09 -12.98 5.67
N GLN A 86 13.80 -12.56 6.90
CA GLN A 86 12.48 -12.48 7.52
C GLN A 86 11.51 -11.46 6.91
N ASP A 87 12.00 -10.50 6.12
CA ASP A 87 11.14 -9.53 5.41
C ASP A 87 10.43 -10.15 4.22
N SER A 88 10.78 -11.38 3.79
CA SER A 88 10.04 -12.08 2.73
C SER A 88 8.55 -12.24 3.11
N GLY A 89 7.65 -11.99 2.16
CA GLY A 89 6.21 -12.05 2.37
C GLY A 89 5.41 -11.25 1.33
N LEU A 90 4.11 -11.16 1.55
CA LEU A 90 3.22 -10.32 0.75
C LEU A 90 3.01 -8.97 1.45
N TYR A 91 3.13 -7.89 0.69
CA TYR A 91 2.96 -6.53 1.16
C TYR A 91 1.69 -5.93 0.56
N ALA A 92 0.63 -5.83 1.36
CA ALA A 92 -0.61 -5.20 0.97
C ALA A 92 -0.51 -3.69 1.13
N CYS A 93 -0.74 -2.95 0.05
CA CYS A 93 -0.96 -1.51 0.12
C CYS A 93 -2.46 -1.21 0.10
N VAL A 94 -2.91 -0.46 1.11
CA VAL A 94 -4.31 -0.16 1.35
C VAL A 94 -4.52 1.34 1.35
N ILE A 95 -5.39 1.82 0.48
CA ILE A 95 -5.74 3.24 0.39
C ILE A 95 -7.11 3.45 1.01
N ARG A 96 -7.19 4.34 2.01
CA ARG A 96 -8.44 4.72 2.69
C ARG A 96 -8.63 6.22 2.72
N TYR A 97 -9.88 6.68 2.64
CA TYR A 97 -10.24 8.07 2.87
C TYR A 97 -10.13 8.38 4.37
N VAL A 98 -9.43 9.45 4.70
CA VAL A 98 -9.47 9.99 6.06
C VAL A 98 -10.45 11.16 6.05
N LEU A 99 -11.53 11.03 6.82
CA LEU A 99 -12.61 12.03 6.89
C LEU A 99 -12.15 13.40 7.43
N THR A 100 -10.89 13.56 7.83
CA THR A 100 -10.32 14.78 8.42
C THR A 100 -10.27 15.99 7.47
N PHE A 101 -10.64 15.84 6.18
CA PHE A 101 -10.67 16.95 5.20
C PHE A 101 -12.07 17.39 4.72
N PHE A 102 -13.14 16.99 5.40
CA PHE A 102 -14.45 17.64 5.28
C PHE A 102 -14.54 18.66 6.44
N ILE A 103 -14.38 19.97 6.28
CA ILE A 103 -15.19 20.90 5.48
C ILE A 103 -14.33 22.15 5.21
N SER A 104 -13.55 22.18 4.12
CA SER A 104 -13.22 23.46 3.46
C SER A 104 -12.55 23.22 2.12
N LYS A 105 -13.37 23.25 1.05
CA LYS A 105 -13.08 23.94 -0.21
C LYS A 105 -14.24 23.68 -1.17
N LYS A 106 -15.36 24.37 -0.92
CA LYS A 106 -16.33 25.01 -1.85
C LYS A 106 -16.63 24.42 -3.26
N TYR A 107 -16.18 23.22 -3.62
CA TYR A 107 -16.15 22.73 -5.01
C TYR A 107 -15.84 21.22 -5.09
N ILE A 108 -16.69 20.36 -4.55
CA ILE A 108 -16.67 18.93 -4.90
C ILE A 108 -17.97 18.69 -5.65
N ASN A 109 -17.87 18.56 -6.98
CA ASN A 109 -18.99 18.19 -7.85
C ASN A 109 -19.77 17.03 -7.21
N SER A 110 -21.10 17.12 -7.17
CA SER A 110 -22.00 16.18 -6.48
C SER A 110 -21.70 14.69 -6.80
N ILE A 111 -21.18 14.39 -7.99
CA ILE A 111 -20.73 13.06 -8.42
C ILE A 111 -19.48 12.56 -7.66
N TYR A 112 -18.50 13.42 -7.38
CA TYR A 112 -17.29 13.05 -6.62
C TYR A 112 -17.62 12.76 -5.17
N LEU A 113 -18.56 13.50 -4.57
CA LEU A 113 -19.03 13.25 -3.22
C LEU A 113 -19.75 11.89 -3.12
N LEU A 114 -20.52 11.53 -4.16
CA LEU A 114 -21.18 10.23 -4.28
C LEU A 114 -20.16 9.09 -4.46
N PHE A 115 -19.10 9.29 -5.26
CA PHE A 115 -17.98 8.34 -5.37
C PHE A 115 -17.23 8.17 -4.05
N ILE A 116 -16.99 9.26 -3.31
CA ILE A 116 -16.33 9.24 -1.99
C ILE A 116 -17.19 8.51 -0.94
N LEU A 117 -18.51 8.74 -0.94
CA LEU A 117 -19.46 8.02 -0.08
C LEU A 117 -19.63 6.53 -0.46
N LEU A 118 -19.37 6.17 -1.73
CA LEU A 118 -19.38 4.79 -2.25
C LEU A 118 -17.99 4.11 -2.22
N SER A 119 -16.96 4.78 -1.72
CA SER A 119 -15.58 4.34 -1.83
C SER A 119 -15.27 3.15 -0.93
N LYS A 120 -15.39 1.95 -1.51
CA LYS A 120 -14.64 0.78 -1.07
C LYS A 120 -13.17 1.18 -0.96
N SER A 121 -12.52 0.82 0.14
CA SER A 121 -11.06 0.93 0.27
C SER A 121 -10.41 0.20 -0.93
N PHE A 122 -9.19 0.55 -1.36
CA PHE A 122 -8.49 -0.20 -2.41
C PHE A 122 -7.31 -0.96 -1.81
N CYS A 123 -7.21 -2.26 -2.12
CA CYS A 123 -6.18 -3.15 -1.57
C CYS A 123 -5.51 -3.88 -2.73
N LEU A 124 -4.19 -3.90 -2.71
CA LEU A 124 -3.38 -4.66 -3.66
C LEU A 124 -2.15 -5.20 -2.95
N GLN A 125 -1.90 -6.50 -3.11
CA GLN A 125 -0.78 -7.20 -2.51
C GLN A 125 0.41 -7.25 -3.47
N THR A 126 1.62 -7.05 -2.96
CA THR A 126 2.86 -7.17 -3.74
C THR A 126 3.68 -8.33 -3.19
N ASP A 127 4.15 -9.24 -4.04
CA ASP A 127 5.00 -10.37 -3.65
C ASP A 127 6.47 -9.96 -3.54
N PHE A 128 7.02 -10.04 -2.32
CA PHE A 128 8.44 -9.80 -2.04
C PHE A 128 9.12 -11.08 -1.55
N LYS A 129 10.10 -11.57 -2.30
CA LYS A 129 10.91 -12.73 -1.93
C LYS A 129 12.37 -12.36 -1.86
N GLN A 130 13.05 -12.85 -0.83
CA GLN A 130 14.50 -12.73 -0.78
C GLN A 130 15.18 -13.88 -1.50
N LYS A 131 16.25 -13.55 -2.21
CA LYS A 131 17.12 -14.51 -2.87
C LYS A 131 18.34 -14.72 -1.97
N LEU A 132 18.59 -15.96 -1.56
CA LEU A 132 19.86 -16.29 -0.92
C LEU A 132 20.94 -16.35 -2.00
N SER A 133 22.09 -15.70 -1.78
CA SER A 133 23.29 -15.96 -2.56
C SER A 133 23.79 -17.36 -2.17
N LEU A 134 23.76 -18.29 -3.14
CA LEU A 134 24.47 -19.57 -3.06
C LEU A 134 25.96 -19.34 -3.30
#